data_AF-A0A094PRL9-F1
#
_entry.id   AF-A0A094PRL9-F1
#
_cell.length_a   1.000
_cell.length_b   1.000
_cell.length_c   1.000
_cell.angle_alpha   90.00
_cell.angle_beta   90.00
_cell.angle_gamma   90.00
#
_symmetry.space_group_name_H-M   'P 1'
#
loop_
_entity.id
_entity.type
_entity.pdbx_description
1 polymer ?
#
loop_
_entity_poly.entity_id
_entity_poly.type
_entity_poly.pdbx_seq_one_letter_code
_entity_poly.pdbx_strand_id
1 'polypeptide(L)'
;MHETTFIPGSHYNASYTAEQTNHFTQVFSEITQRMISALGEGLSPGSEPVQEAVRDHYEFVRQFWTPDRETYKSLAMNYILPTELNQHYEGQATGLGQYIYNAVCVFADENL
;
A
#
# COMPACT_ATOMS: atom_id res chain seq x y z
N MET A 1 -30.07 -35.67 19.14
CA MET A 1 -28.91 -35.78 18.23
C MET A 1 -28.57 -34.38 17.78
N HIS A 2 -27.47 -33.85 18.32
CA HIS A 2 -26.70 -32.64 17.97
C HIS A 2 -27.41 -31.40 17.44
N GLU A 3 -27.74 -30.50 18.36
CA GLU A 3 -27.62 -29.06 18.15
C GLU A 3 -26.13 -28.72 18.11
N THR A 4 -25.65 -28.09 17.03
CA THR A 4 -24.52 -27.15 16.94
C THR A 4 -24.14 -27.02 15.46
N THR A 5 -24.37 -25.86 14.85
CA THR A 5 -23.36 -25.15 14.03
C THR A 5 -23.96 -23.78 13.67
N PHE A 6 -23.71 -22.81 14.54
CA PHE A 6 -23.60 -21.42 14.12
C PHE A 6 -22.13 -21.19 13.80
N ILE A 7 -21.81 -20.98 12.51
CA ILE A 7 -20.72 -20.11 12.09
C ILE A 7 -21.22 -19.37 10.84
N PRO A 8 -21.60 -18.08 10.91
CA PRO A 8 -21.61 -17.24 9.73
C PRO A 8 -20.14 -16.96 9.41
N GLY A 9 -19.49 -17.93 8.77
CA GLY A 9 -18.16 -17.77 8.23
C GLY A 9 -18.28 -16.78 7.09
N SER A 10 -17.91 -15.55 7.37
CA SER A 10 -17.73 -14.42 6.48
C SER A 10 -17.63 -14.84 5.01
N HIS A 11 -18.60 -14.38 4.21
CA HIS A 11 -18.50 -14.37 2.75
C HIS A 11 -17.34 -13.44 2.33
N TYR A 12 -16.11 -13.85 2.56
CA TYR A 12 -14.93 -13.35 1.87
C TYR A 12 -14.90 -14.04 0.50
N ASN A 13 -15.77 -13.59 -0.41
CA ASN A 13 -15.66 -13.83 -1.85
C ASN A 13 -16.86 -13.22 -2.58
N ALA A 14 -16.61 -12.20 -3.42
CA ALA A 14 -16.65 -12.38 -4.87
C ALA A 14 -16.73 -11.01 -5.56
N SER A 15 -15.71 -10.74 -6.39
CA SER A 15 -15.81 -9.90 -7.59
C SER A 15 -15.90 -8.39 -7.35
N TYR A 16 -14.77 -7.75 -7.04
CA TYR A 16 -14.59 -6.40 -7.59
C TYR A 16 -14.85 -6.50 -9.09
N THR A 17 -15.79 -5.70 -9.59
CA THR A 17 -16.05 -5.68 -11.04
C THR A 17 -14.76 -5.27 -11.76
N ALA A 18 -14.63 -5.59 -13.05
CA ALA A 18 -13.47 -5.15 -13.83
C ALA A 18 -13.29 -3.62 -13.74
N GLU A 19 -14.39 -2.86 -13.66
CA GLU A 19 -14.38 -1.41 -13.46
C GLU A 19 -13.84 -0.99 -12.09
N GLN A 20 -14.25 -1.65 -11.00
CA GLN A 20 -13.72 -1.36 -9.67
C GLN A 20 -12.23 -1.70 -9.57
N THR A 21 -11.82 -2.82 -10.15
CA THR A 21 -10.41 -3.25 -10.18
C THR A 21 -9.55 -2.26 -10.97
N ASN A 22 -10.06 -1.77 -12.11
CA ASN A 22 -9.38 -0.74 -12.89
C ASN A 22 -9.29 0.58 -12.11
N HIS A 23 -10.35 0.98 -11.42
CA HIS A 23 -10.34 2.19 -10.59
C HIS A 23 -9.31 2.08 -9.46
N PHE A 24 -9.27 0.96 -8.75
CA PHE A 24 -8.28 0.75 -7.68
C PHE A 24 -6.85 0.74 -8.20
N THR A 25 -6.62 0.09 -9.34
CA THR A 25 -5.31 0.10 -10.00
C THR A 25 -4.91 1.51 -10.40
N GLN A 26 -5.86 2.32 -10.89
CA GLN A 26 -5.61 3.70 -11.26
C GLN A 26 -5.27 4.57 -10.04
N VAL A 27 -6.05 4.50 -8.96
CA VAL A 27 -5.80 5.25 -7.73
C VAL A 27 -4.44 4.90 -7.14
N PHE A 28 -4.13 3.61 -7.04
CA PHE A 28 -2.84 3.15 -6.54
C PHE A 28 -1.67 3.59 -7.44
N SER A 29 -1.86 3.54 -8.77
CA SER A 29 -0.87 4.04 -9.74
C SER A 29 -0.65 5.55 -9.59
N GLU A 30 -1.70 6.34 -9.43
CA GLU A 30 -1.61 7.79 -9.21
C GLU A 30 -0.82 8.12 -7.94
N ILE A 31 -1.08 7.41 -6.84
CA ILE A 31 -0.33 7.56 -5.59
C ILE A 31 1.14 7.21 -5.77
N THR A 32 1.42 6.12 -6.48
CA THR A 32 2.79 5.68 -6.79
C THR A 32 3.52 6.70 -7.67
N GLN A 33 2.85 7.27 -8.67
CA GLN A 33 3.42 8.30 -9.54
C GLN A 33 3.78 9.56 -8.74
N ARG A 34 2.96 9.98 -7.76
CA ARG A 34 3.31 11.10 -6.86
C ARG A 34 4.60 10.81 -6.08
N MET A 35 4.77 9.58 -5.58
CA MET A 35 6.00 9.18 -4.89
C MET A 35 7.21 9.13 -5.83
N ILE A 36 7.03 8.69 -7.08
CA ILE A 36 8.08 8.72 -8.12
C ILE A 36 8.50 10.17 -8.42
N SER A 37 7.54 11.07 -8.64
CA SER A 37 7.82 12.49 -8.87
C SER A 37 8.56 13.10 -7.69
N ALA A 38 8.11 12.85 -6.46
CA ALA A 38 8.76 13.32 -5.25
C ALA A 38 10.20 12.79 -5.11
N LEU A 39 10.43 11.52 -5.43
CA LEU A 39 11.77 10.93 -5.48
C LEU A 39 12.65 11.61 -6.54
N GLY A 40 12.11 11.87 -7.74
CA GLY A 40 12.81 12.57 -8.82
C GLY A 40 13.15 14.02 -8.48
N GLU A 41 12.32 14.67 -7.67
CA GLU A 41 12.55 16.02 -7.12
C GLU A 41 13.51 16.02 -5.92
N GLY A 42 13.88 14.84 -5.39
CA GLY A 42 14.75 14.70 -4.24
C GLY A 42 14.07 15.04 -2.90
N LEU A 43 12.74 14.96 -2.84
CA LEU A 43 11.99 15.21 -1.61
C LEU A 43 12.24 14.10 -0.59
N SER A 44 12.30 14.47 0.69
CA SER A 44 12.43 13.51 1.79
C SER A 44 11.19 12.59 1.85
N PRO A 45 11.34 11.29 2.17
CA PRO A 45 10.21 10.39 2.37
C PRO A 45 9.27 10.83 3.51
N GLY A 46 9.75 11.65 4.45
CA GLY A 46 8.95 12.26 5.52
C GLY A 46 8.40 13.65 5.18
N SER A 47 8.57 14.13 3.95
CA SER A 47 8.02 15.42 3.55
C SER A 47 6.49 15.38 3.47
N GLU A 48 5.84 16.50 3.78
CA GLU A 48 4.39 16.64 3.74
C GLU A 48 3.75 16.06 2.46
N PRO A 49 4.15 16.42 1.22
CA PRO A 49 3.53 15.89 0.00
C PRO A 49 3.69 14.36 -0.14
N VAL A 50 4.76 13.77 0.38
CA VAL A 50 4.98 12.33 0.36
C VAL A 50 4.13 11.64 1.42
N GLN A 51 4.06 12.21 2.62
CA GLN A 51 3.22 11.69 3.70
C GLN A 51 1.72 11.77 3.35
N GLU A 52 1.29 12.78 2.59
CA GLU A 52 -0.07 12.82 2.04
C GLU A 52 -0.33 11.67 1.06
N ALA A 53 0.62 11.38 0.16
CA ALA A 53 0.50 10.24 -0.75
C ALA A 53 0.46 8.90 0.01
N VAL A 54 1.27 8.74 1.06
CA VAL A 54 1.26 7.53 1.91
C VAL A 54 -0.02 7.43 2.73
N ARG A 55 -0.60 8.54 3.16
CA ARG A 55 -1.92 8.58 3.81
C ARG A 55 -3.01 8.12 2.86
N ASP A 56 -3.03 8.61 1.62
CA ASP A 56 -3.96 8.15 0.58
C ASP A 56 -3.79 6.64 0.32
N HIS A 57 -2.54 6.15 0.30
CA HIS A 57 -2.25 4.72 0.21
C HIS A 57 -2.80 3.93 1.41
N TYR A 58 -2.61 4.42 2.62
CA TYR A 58 -3.13 3.79 3.83
C TYR A 58 -4.66 3.73 3.81
N GLU A 59 -5.33 4.85 3.51
CA GLU A 59 -6.79 4.91 3.37
C GLU A 59 -7.29 3.97 2.27
N PHE A 60 -6.57 3.84 1.16
CA PHE A 60 -6.86 2.85 0.14
C PHE A 60 -6.78 1.41 0.68
N VAL A 61 -5.69 1.06 1.38
CA VAL A 61 -5.53 -0.27 1.99
C VAL A 61 -6.64 -0.56 3.01
N ARG A 62 -7.04 0.44 3.80
CA ARG A 62 -8.14 0.37 4.79
C ARG A 62 -9.48 -0.07 4.20
N GLN A 63 -9.73 0.20 2.92
CA GLN A 63 -10.96 -0.25 2.24
C GLN A 63 -11.05 -1.78 2.14
N PHE A 64 -9.91 -2.46 2.09
CA PHE A 64 -9.83 -3.92 2.01
C PHE A 64 -9.66 -4.56 3.40
N TRP A 65 -8.84 -3.95 4.24
CA TRP A 65 -8.56 -4.38 5.61
C TRP A 65 -7.82 -3.28 6.38
N THR A 66 -7.91 -3.24 7.72
CA THR A 66 -7.22 -2.22 8.53
C THR A 66 -5.93 -2.79 9.12
N PRO A 67 -4.75 -2.54 8.51
CA PRO A 67 -3.48 -2.98 9.09
C PRO A 67 -3.11 -2.10 10.28
N ASP A 68 -2.50 -2.73 11.29
CA ASP A 68 -1.77 -2.04 12.36
C ASP A 68 -0.41 -1.54 11.87
N ARG A 69 0.29 -0.78 12.72
CA ARG A 69 1.60 -0.19 12.43
C ARG A 69 2.63 -1.20 11.90
N GLU A 70 2.80 -2.34 12.56
CA GLU A 70 3.81 -3.34 12.17
C GLU A 70 3.43 -4.02 10.86
N THR A 71 2.14 -4.32 10.74
CA THR A 71 1.61 -4.97 9.55
C THR A 71 1.69 -4.06 8.32
N TYR A 72 1.44 -2.75 8.46
CA TYR A 72 1.57 -1.80 7.35
C TYR A 72 3.04 -1.65 6.90
N LYS A 73 3.99 -1.65 7.84
CA LYS A 73 5.43 -1.70 7.51
C LYS A 73 5.81 -2.99 6.80
N SER A 74 5.29 -4.12 7.26
CA SER A 74 5.51 -5.42 6.62
C SER A 74 4.94 -5.46 5.20
N LEU A 75 3.80 -4.80 4.94
CA LEU A 75 3.27 -4.66 3.59
C LEU A 75 4.27 -3.93 2.69
N ALA A 76 4.86 -2.84 3.19
CA ALA A 76 5.84 -2.07 2.44
C ALA A 76 7.18 -2.81 2.21
N MET A 77 7.50 -3.82 3.03
CA MET A 77 8.69 -4.65 2.78
C MET A 77 8.64 -5.34 1.41
N ASN A 78 7.45 -5.64 0.88
CA ASN A 78 7.32 -6.25 -0.44
C ASN A 78 7.93 -5.40 -1.57
N TYR A 79 8.02 -4.08 -1.39
CA TYR A 79 8.64 -3.19 -2.38
C TYR A 79 10.18 -3.20 -2.33
N ILE A 80 10.80 -3.61 -1.22
CA ILE A 80 12.26 -3.67 -1.07
C ILE A 80 12.82 -5.10 -1.21
N LEU A 81 11.99 -6.12 -1.01
CA LEU A 81 12.42 -7.50 -1.14
C LEU A 81 12.75 -7.81 -2.61
N PRO A 82 13.79 -8.62 -2.88
CA PRO A 82 14.23 -8.96 -4.24
C PRO A 82 13.20 -9.86 -4.93
N THR A 83 12.16 -9.23 -5.44
CA THR A 83 11.01 -9.82 -6.10
C THR A 83 10.85 -9.15 -7.47
N GLU A 84 10.09 -9.77 -8.36
CA GLU A 84 9.72 -9.17 -9.65
C GLU A 84 9.07 -7.78 -9.47
N LEU A 85 8.35 -7.57 -8.37
CA LEU A 85 7.76 -6.29 -8.01
C LEU A 85 8.85 -5.23 -7.76
N ASN A 86 9.83 -5.52 -6.91
CA ASN A 86 10.95 -4.60 -6.69
C ASN A 86 11.68 -4.28 -8.01
N GLN A 87 11.96 -5.27 -8.84
CA GLN A 87 12.63 -5.06 -10.13
C GLN A 87 11.82 -4.15 -11.07
N HIS A 88 10.49 -4.32 -11.10
CA HIS A 88 9.60 -3.46 -11.87
C HIS A 88 9.65 -2.00 -11.39
N TYR A 89 9.67 -1.78 -10.07
CA TYR A 89 9.70 -0.45 -9.48
C TYR A 89 11.07 0.22 -9.61
N GLU A 90 12.16 -0.54 -9.40
CA GLU A 90 13.54 -0.09 -9.67
C GLU A 90 13.75 0.30 -11.13
N GLY A 91 13.06 -0.38 -12.06
CA GLY A 91 13.06 -0.02 -13.48
C GLY A 91 12.30 1.29 -13.81
N GLN A 92 11.35 1.71 -12.95
CA GLN A 92 10.65 2.99 -13.10
C GLN A 92 11.47 4.14 -12.50
N ALA A 93 11.97 3.96 -11.27
CA ALA A 93 12.87 4.90 -10.63
C ALA A 93 13.80 4.14 -9.69
N THR A 94 15.11 4.38 -9.83
CA THR A 94 16.12 3.74 -9.00
C THR A 94 15.94 4.13 -7.54
N GLY A 95 15.85 3.14 -6.65
CA GLY A 95 15.63 3.33 -5.21
C GLY A 95 14.17 3.57 -4.81
N LEU A 96 13.20 3.45 -5.74
CA LEU A 96 11.78 3.67 -5.47
C LEU A 96 11.24 2.73 -4.39
N GLY A 97 11.62 1.45 -4.43
CA GLY A 97 11.16 0.48 -3.44
C GLY A 97 11.55 0.88 -2.01
N GLN A 98 12.82 1.28 -1.84
CA GLN A 98 13.34 1.76 -0.56
C GLN A 98 12.69 3.07 -0.13
N TYR A 99 12.43 3.96 -1.08
CA TYR A 99 11.78 5.24 -0.83
C TYR A 99 10.35 5.06 -0.28
N ILE A 100 9.55 4.21 -0.93
CA ILE A 100 8.19 3.87 -0.48
C ILE A 100 8.24 3.24 0.91
N TYR A 101 9.14 2.29 1.14
CA TYR A 101 9.29 1.67 2.46
C TYR A 101 9.62 2.68 3.56
N ASN A 102 10.55 3.59 3.31
CA ASN A 102 10.92 4.63 4.27
C ASN A 102 9.75 5.57 4.55
N ALA A 103 9.03 6.00 3.51
CA ALA A 103 7.87 6.89 3.65
C ALA A 103 6.73 6.23 4.44
N VAL A 104 6.45 4.95 4.18
CA VAL A 104 5.50 4.14 4.94
C VAL A 104 5.94 3.98 6.40
N CYS A 105 7.22 3.74 6.66
CA CYS A 105 7.73 3.63 8.03
C CYS A 105 7.50 4.91 8.84
N VAL A 106 7.81 6.07 8.24
CA VAL A 106 7.57 7.38 8.87
C VAL A 106 6.09 7.56 9.17
N PHE A 107 5.22 7.34 8.18
CA PHE A 107 3.77 7.48 8.37
C PHE A 107 3.26 6.59 9.49
N ALA A 108 3.67 5.31 9.47
CA ALA A 108 3.25 4.32 10.44
C ALA A 108 3.72 4.67 11.86
N ASP A 109 4.95 5.17 12.03
CA ASP A 109 5.44 5.58 13.34
C ASP A 109 4.79 6.85 13.88
N GLU A 110 4.35 7.75 13.01
CA GLU A 110 3.75 9.02 13.40
C GLU A 110 2.21 8.96 13.56
N ASN A 111 1.53 8.06 12.84
CA ASN A 111 0.07 8.07 12.71
C ASN A 111 -0.64 6.78 13.16
N LEU A 112 0.06 5.64 13.31
CA LEU A 112 -0.51 4.33 13.63
C LEU A 112 -0.05 3.79 14.99
#